data_AF-A0A523A6U9-F1
#
_entry.id   AF-A0A523A6U9-F1
#
_cell.length_a   1.000
_cell.length_b   1.000
_cell.length_c   1.000
_cell.angle_alpha   90.00
_cell.angle_beta   90.00
_cell.angle_gamma   90.00
#
_symmetry.space_group_name_H-M   'P 1'
#
loop_
_entity.id
_entity.type
_entity.pdbx_description
1 polymer ?
#
loop_
_entity_poly.entity_id
_entity_poly.type
_entity_poly.pdbx_seq_one_letter_code
_entity_poly.pdbx_strand_id
1 'polypeptide(L)'
;MKTSPVYPRFLGDEAEVGVPPRFAVISAPLAKTLSWGLGADAGPAAILAASPALEVFDDELLQETVQAGIITRPPLNFNDCNLVEACELIRKAVAHELASEIFPVVLGGEHTVSGPAVTAMAARYPDLHVVQVDAHLDLRDVYGGAPLSHASVMRRVADLKLPFTQVGIRSFSGEEWQLVRERGWRPFTMTRIHEQQDWLTQLLATIKGPVYLTIDVDGLDPAIMPATGTPEPDGLSWRQVTALTRALARQPRGLVGLDLVELSPRPGLEHAAYTAAKLIYRTLGYVVAAGELFSCRNCGYCCQGETTVSLDEEDRERMSAHLGLPFAELKRRYLRVSGNTVQMKTVDGHCVFHDNGCTIHESKPWRCRQWPLHPSALADPGNFAVISESCPGFRPGLSHEAFRRSLGWRK
;
A
#
# COMPACT_ATOMS: atom_id res chain seq x y z
N MET A 1 -5.32 38.60 -14.14
CA MET A 1 -4.94 37.26 -13.63
C MET A 1 -5.75 36.99 -12.39
N LYS A 2 -6.65 35.99 -12.41
CA LYS A 2 -7.26 35.49 -11.17
C LYS A 2 -6.14 34.75 -10.43
N THR A 3 -5.67 35.29 -9.32
CA THR A 3 -4.77 34.57 -8.42
C THR A 3 -5.49 33.32 -7.97
N SER A 4 -5.00 32.14 -8.38
CA SER A 4 -5.49 30.88 -7.82
C SER A 4 -5.45 30.97 -6.30
N PRO A 5 -6.45 30.43 -5.59
CA PRO A 5 -6.44 30.43 -4.13
C PRO A 5 -5.13 29.81 -3.63
N VAL A 6 -4.42 30.52 -2.77
CA VAL A 6 -3.18 30.04 -2.15
C VAL A 6 -3.59 29.10 -1.03
N TYR A 7 -3.36 27.81 -1.21
CA TYR A 7 -3.54 26.80 -0.17
C TYR A 7 -2.17 26.18 0.18
N PRO A 8 -1.97 25.68 1.41
CA PRO A 8 -0.72 25.06 1.82
C PRO A 8 -0.37 23.86 0.93
N ARG A 9 0.92 23.73 0.59
CA ARG A 9 1.45 22.65 -0.23
C ARG A 9 2.33 21.74 0.60
N PHE A 10 2.27 20.44 0.33
CA PHE A 10 3.19 19.48 0.94
C PHE A 10 4.62 19.83 0.54
N LEU A 11 5.53 20.04 1.51
CA LEU A 11 6.89 20.59 1.34
C LEU A 11 6.98 22.05 0.85
N GLY A 12 5.86 22.78 0.81
CA GLY A 12 5.86 24.20 0.43
C GLY A 12 6.36 24.43 -1.01
N ASP A 13 7.33 25.34 -1.16
CA ASP A 13 7.87 25.73 -2.47
C ASP A 13 8.89 24.72 -3.02
N GLU A 14 9.45 23.86 -2.16
CA GLU A 14 10.43 22.84 -2.55
C GLU A 14 9.80 21.71 -3.39
N ALA A 15 8.47 21.61 -3.40
CA ALA A 15 7.73 20.63 -4.20
C ALA A 15 7.68 20.94 -5.71
N GLU A 16 8.00 22.17 -6.15
CA GLU A 16 7.91 22.62 -7.55
C GLU A 16 9.13 22.23 -8.42
N VAL A 17 9.69 21.03 -8.25
CA VAL A 17 10.81 20.54 -9.07
C VAL A 17 10.27 19.98 -10.40
N GLY A 18 10.78 20.49 -11.52
CA GLY A 18 10.18 20.45 -12.87
C GLY A 18 10.14 19.12 -13.62
N VAL A 19 9.37 18.15 -13.11
CA VAL A 19 8.96 16.92 -13.81
C VAL A 19 7.43 16.74 -13.69
N PRO A 20 6.78 15.98 -14.60
CA PRO A 20 5.41 15.55 -14.34
C PRO A 20 5.35 14.86 -12.97
N PRO A 21 4.38 15.20 -12.11
CA PRO A 21 4.38 14.73 -10.72
C PRO A 21 4.15 13.23 -10.65
N ARG A 22 4.98 12.52 -9.89
CA ARG A 22 4.77 11.10 -9.58
C ARG A 22 3.72 10.90 -8.50
N PHE A 23 3.58 11.86 -7.58
CA PHE A 23 2.69 11.78 -6.43
C PHE A 23 1.73 12.95 -6.40
N ALA A 24 0.47 12.70 -6.05
CA ALA A 24 -0.54 13.72 -5.80
C ALA A 24 -1.05 13.63 -4.37
N VAL A 25 -0.86 14.70 -3.60
CA VAL A 25 -1.42 14.89 -2.26
C VAL A 25 -2.83 15.46 -2.37
N ILE A 26 -3.80 14.73 -1.85
CA ILE A 26 -5.23 15.05 -1.85
C ILE A 26 -5.64 15.29 -0.40
N SER A 27 -6.04 16.50 -0.06
CA SER A 27 -6.57 16.82 1.27
C SER A 27 -8.07 16.53 1.34
N ALA A 28 -8.46 15.62 2.22
CA ALA A 28 -9.83 15.15 2.44
C ALA A 28 -10.22 15.30 3.93
N PRO A 29 -10.50 16.54 4.41
CA PRO A 29 -10.81 16.85 5.82
C PRO A 29 -12.24 16.43 6.21
N LEU A 30 -12.60 15.17 6.01
CA LEU A 30 -13.90 14.63 6.41
C LEU A 30 -13.87 14.25 7.89
N ALA A 31 -14.78 14.77 8.70
CA ALA A 31 -15.02 14.30 10.07
C ALA A 31 -16.51 14.44 10.39
N LYS A 32 -17.30 13.39 10.14
CA LYS A 32 -18.77 13.40 10.33
C LYS A 32 -19.27 12.28 11.23
N THR A 33 -18.42 11.31 11.56
CA THR A 33 -18.80 10.11 12.29
C THR A 33 -17.98 9.87 13.54
N LEU A 34 -16.94 10.68 13.81
CA LEU A 34 -16.13 10.63 15.03
C LEU A 34 -16.97 10.53 16.32
N SER A 35 -16.46 9.77 17.30
CA SER A 35 -17.24 9.37 18.48
C SER A 35 -16.70 9.87 19.82
N TRP A 36 -15.38 9.88 20.04
CA TRP A 36 -14.78 10.28 21.32
C TRP A 36 -13.88 11.51 21.19
N GLY A 37 -12.72 11.38 20.53
CA GLY A 37 -11.88 12.52 20.19
C GLY A 37 -12.33 13.15 18.88
N LEU A 38 -12.43 14.48 18.86
CA LEU A 38 -12.80 15.28 17.68
C LEU A 38 -11.57 16.04 17.16
N GLY A 39 -11.66 16.54 15.92
CA GLY A 39 -10.65 17.43 15.33
C GLY A 39 -9.80 16.80 14.23
N ALA A 40 -10.10 15.57 13.81
CA ALA A 40 -9.40 14.92 12.71
C ALA A 40 -9.52 15.69 11.38
N ASP A 41 -10.60 16.45 11.16
CA ASP A 41 -10.76 17.34 10.00
C ASP A 41 -9.66 18.40 9.89
N ALA A 42 -9.03 18.80 11.01
CA ALA A 42 -7.88 19.69 11.01
C ALA A 42 -6.55 18.97 10.67
N GLY A 43 -6.53 17.64 10.68
CA GLY A 43 -5.37 16.79 10.41
C GLY A 43 -4.68 17.10 9.07
N PRO A 44 -5.40 17.08 7.93
CA PRO A 44 -4.81 17.36 6.63
C PRO A 44 -4.11 18.72 6.56
N ALA A 45 -4.74 19.77 7.11
CA ALA A 45 -4.17 21.12 7.14
C ALA A 45 -2.92 21.18 8.03
N ALA A 46 -2.93 20.50 9.18
CA ALA A 46 -1.78 20.44 10.08
C ALA A 46 -0.58 19.70 9.46
N ILE A 47 -0.81 18.60 8.76
CA ILE A 47 0.25 17.87 8.03
C ILE A 47 0.87 18.76 6.96
N LEU A 48 0.03 19.41 6.14
CA LEU A 48 0.50 20.31 5.09
C LEU A 48 1.28 21.50 5.68
N ALA A 49 0.85 22.06 6.81
CA ALA A 49 1.53 23.16 7.48
C ALA A 49 2.88 22.75 8.12
N ALA A 50 2.98 21.52 8.64
CA ALA A 50 4.21 21.00 9.23
C ALA A 50 5.24 20.54 8.18
N SER A 51 4.78 20.07 7.02
CA SER A 51 5.62 19.47 5.98
C SER A 51 6.78 20.34 5.44
N PRO A 52 6.70 21.68 5.32
CA PRO A 52 7.82 22.50 4.85
C PRO A 52 8.98 22.57 5.86
N ALA A 53 8.79 22.13 7.10
CA ALA A 53 9.86 22.02 8.09
C ALA A 53 10.66 20.71 7.98
N LEU A 54 10.27 19.81 7.07
CA LEU A 54 11.03 18.60 6.80
C LEU A 54 12.30 18.94 6.00
N GLU A 55 13.42 18.33 6.36
CA GLU A 55 14.55 18.23 5.45
C GLU A 55 14.15 17.36 4.25
N VAL A 56 14.26 17.89 3.02
CA VAL A 56 13.98 17.14 1.79
C VAL A 56 14.97 16.01 1.54
N PHE A 57 16.18 16.10 2.10
CA PHE A 57 17.12 14.99 2.06
C PHE A 57 16.74 13.93 3.11
N ASP A 58 16.36 12.74 2.67
CA ASP A 58 16.04 11.64 3.58
C ASP A 58 17.30 10.93 4.07
N ASP A 59 17.53 10.92 5.39
CA ASP A 59 18.71 10.35 6.03
C ASP A 59 18.84 8.83 5.91
N GLU A 60 17.73 8.10 5.74
CA GLU A 60 17.77 6.64 5.60
C GLU A 60 18.04 6.22 4.16
N LEU A 61 17.44 6.94 3.21
CA LEU A 61 17.57 6.66 1.78
C LEU A 61 18.76 7.36 1.13
N LEU A 62 19.30 8.40 1.77
CA LEU A 62 20.36 9.24 1.26
C LEU A 62 20.02 9.83 -0.12
N GLN A 63 18.77 10.30 -0.26
CA GLN A 63 18.24 10.86 -1.50
C GLN A 63 17.19 11.95 -1.23
N GLU A 64 16.93 12.78 -2.22
CA GLU A 64 15.87 13.79 -2.20
C GLU A 64 14.62 13.27 -2.92
N THR A 65 13.70 12.68 -2.16
CA THR A 65 12.45 12.11 -2.71
C THR A 65 11.61 13.14 -3.47
N VAL A 66 11.69 14.41 -3.09
CA VAL A 66 10.99 15.53 -3.76
C VAL A 66 11.32 15.64 -5.26
N GLN A 67 12.50 15.19 -5.69
CA GLN A 67 12.90 15.18 -7.10
C GLN A 67 12.02 14.28 -7.97
N ALA A 68 11.27 13.35 -7.38
CA ALA A 68 10.29 12.53 -8.10
C ALA A 68 9.00 13.30 -8.48
N GLY A 69 8.82 14.52 -7.97
CA GLY A 69 7.66 15.37 -8.23
C GLY A 69 6.48 15.03 -7.32
N ILE A 70 6.10 15.99 -6.47
CA ILE A 70 4.95 15.91 -5.56
C ILE A 70 4.04 17.10 -5.84
N ILE A 71 2.82 16.87 -6.29
CA ILE A 71 1.82 17.93 -6.46
C ILE A 71 0.82 17.90 -5.31
N THR A 72 0.45 19.06 -4.78
CA THR A 72 -0.66 19.18 -3.82
C THR A 72 -1.89 19.74 -4.52
N ARG A 73 -2.99 18.98 -4.48
CA ARG A 73 -4.28 19.41 -5.03
C ARG A 73 -5.01 20.35 -4.07
N PRO A 74 -5.92 21.20 -4.56
CA PRO A 74 -6.79 21.98 -3.70
C PRO A 74 -7.55 21.07 -2.72
N PRO A 75 -7.73 21.45 -1.44
CA PRO A 75 -8.49 20.66 -0.49
C PRO A 75 -9.92 20.38 -0.97
N LEU A 76 -10.41 19.17 -0.72
CA LEU A 76 -11.81 18.83 -0.94
C LEU A 76 -12.69 19.58 0.08
N ASN A 77 -13.83 20.07 -0.38
CA ASN A 77 -14.78 20.80 0.46
C ASN A 77 -16.01 19.91 0.74
N PHE A 78 -16.28 19.67 2.04
CA PHE A 78 -17.38 18.82 2.50
C PHE A 78 -18.45 19.58 3.31
N ASN A 79 -18.38 20.92 3.37
CA ASN A 79 -19.28 21.74 4.20
C ASN A 79 -20.76 21.49 3.88
N ASP A 80 -21.09 21.43 2.58
CA ASP A 80 -22.46 21.25 2.10
C ASP A 80 -22.77 19.82 1.65
N CYS A 81 -21.86 18.86 1.92
CA CYS A 81 -22.02 17.47 1.49
C CYS A 81 -22.63 16.62 2.61
N ASN A 82 -23.54 15.71 2.30
CA ASN A 82 -23.77 14.55 3.16
C ASN A 82 -22.60 13.55 3.04
N LEU A 83 -22.61 12.49 3.85
CA LEU A 83 -21.50 11.52 3.88
C LEU A 83 -21.31 10.79 2.54
N VAL A 84 -22.39 10.46 1.84
CA VAL A 84 -22.34 9.77 0.54
C VAL A 84 -21.76 10.70 -0.53
N GLU A 85 -22.16 11.97 -0.54
CA GLU A 85 -21.61 12.98 -1.45
C GLU A 85 -20.13 13.23 -1.19
N ALA A 86 -19.72 13.31 0.08
CA ALA A 86 -18.31 13.44 0.45
C ALA A 86 -17.49 12.24 -0.03
N CYS A 87 -17.99 11.01 0.19
CA CYS A 87 -17.35 9.80 -0.31
C CYS A 87 -17.20 9.81 -1.83
N GLU A 88 -18.22 10.26 -2.56
CA GLU A 88 -18.16 10.32 -4.02
C GLU A 88 -17.14 11.37 -4.52
N LEU A 89 -16.99 12.50 -3.83
CA LEU A 89 -15.94 13.49 -4.13
C LEU A 89 -14.53 12.89 -3.95
N ILE A 90 -14.31 12.17 -2.84
CA ILE A 90 -13.03 11.51 -2.57
C ILE A 90 -12.74 10.47 -3.65
N ARG A 91 -13.72 9.61 -3.98
CA ARG A 91 -13.58 8.58 -5.01
C ARG A 91 -13.21 9.18 -6.37
N LYS A 92 -13.88 10.28 -6.76
CA LYS A 92 -13.59 10.99 -8.03
C LYS A 92 -12.19 11.62 -8.03
N ALA A 93 -11.77 12.22 -6.92
CA ALA A 93 -10.43 12.80 -6.80
C ALA A 93 -9.33 11.75 -6.96
N VAL A 94 -9.45 10.61 -6.28
CA VAL A 94 -8.50 9.49 -6.42
C VAL A 94 -8.53 8.92 -7.84
N ALA A 95 -9.72 8.69 -8.41
CA ALA A 95 -9.85 8.19 -9.77
C ALA A 95 -9.23 9.13 -10.83
N HIS A 96 -9.28 10.45 -10.62
CA HIS A 96 -8.66 11.43 -11.50
C HIS A 96 -7.13 11.29 -11.55
N GLU A 97 -6.49 11.14 -10.39
CA GLU A 97 -5.04 10.93 -10.33
C GLU A 97 -4.64 9.59 -10.95
N LEU A 98 -5.39 8.53 -10.66
CA LEU A 98 -5.16 7.20 -11.25
C LEU A 98 -5.27 7.20 -12.79
N ALA A 99 -6.20 7.96 -13.34
CA ALA A 99 -6.35 8.11 -14.80
C ALA A 99 -5.15 8.83 -15.44
N SER A 100 -4.40 9.59 -14.65
CA SER A 100 -3.16 10.28 -15.06
C SER A 100 -1.90 9.50 -14.69
N GLU A 101 -2.04 8.25 -14.21
CA GLU A 101 -0.95 7.41 -13.71
C GLU A 101 -0.14 8.03 -12.56
N ILE A 102 -0.78 8.92 -11.78
CA ILE A 102 -0.18 9.58 -10.61
C ILE A 102 -0.55 8.79 -9.36
N PHE A 103 0.43 8.56 -8.48
CA PHE A 103 0.23 7.87 -7.21
C PHE A 103 -0.56 8.77 -6.23
N PRO A 104 -1.76 8.37 -5.78
CA PRO A 104 -2.56 9.17 -4.86
C PRO A 104 -2.08 9.00 -3.41
N VAL A 105 -1.95 10.14 -2.71
CA VAL A 105 -1.68 10.26 -1.27
C VAL A 105 -2.84 11.03 -0.66
N VAL A 106 -3.75 10.36 0.05
CA VAL A 106 -4.89 11.03 0.67
C VAL A 106 -4.56 11.39 2.11
N LEU A 107 -4.63 12.67 2.44
CA LEU A 107 -4.60 13.15 3.82
C LEU A 107 -6.04 13.21 4.30
N GLY A 108 -6.45 12.24 5.10
CA GLY A 108 -7.81 12.15 5.61
C GLY A 108 -8.01 12.93 6.89
N GLY A 109 -9.28 13.21 7.19
CA GLY A 109 -9.72 13.43 8.56
C GLY A 109 -9.95 12.08 9.23
N GLU A 110 -11.20 11.66 9.35
CA GLU A 110 -11.56 10.35 9.89
C GLU A 110 -11.33 9.18 8.92
N HIS A 111 -11.30 7.95 9.44
CA HIS A 111 -10.98 6.74 8.67
C HIS A 111 -12.00 6.39 7.58
N THR A 112 -13.22 6.95 7.62
CA THR A 112 -14.23 6.77 6.55
C THR A 112 -13.69 7.13 5.17
N VAL A 113 -12.70 8.03 5.08
CA VAL A 113 -12.05 8.47 3.83
C VAL A 113 -11.44 7.31 3.04
N SER A 114 -10.98 6.26 3.71
CA SER A 114 -10.29 5.13 3.06
C SER A 114 -11.23 4.28 2.20
N GLY A 115 -12.50 4.14 2.57
CA GLY A 115 -13.50 3.37 1.82
C GLY A 115 -13.67 3.82 0.35
N PRO A 116 -14.02 5.09 0.08
CA PRO A 116 -14.12 5.61 -1.29
C PRO A 116 -12.78 5.66 -2.02
N ALA A 117 -11.67 5.89 -1.32
CA ALA A 117 -10.34 5.82 -1.93
C ALA A 117 -10.01 4.41 -2.43
N VAL A 118 -10.18 3.39 -1.56
CA VAL A 118 -10.04 1.97 -1.93
C VAL A 118 -10.98 1.59 -3.06
N THR A 119 -12.21 2.09 -3.06
CA THR A 119 -13.17 1.83 -4.15
C THR A 119 -12.66 2.32 -5.50
N ALA A 120 -12.05 3.52 -5.55
CA ALA A 120 -11.40 4.03 -6.77
C ALA A 120 -10.18 3.19 -7.16
N MET A 121 -9.35 2.80 -6.20
CA MET A 121 -8.17 1.95 -6.42
C MET A 121 -8.55 0.57 -6.97
N ALA A 122 -9.60 -0.06 -6.43
CA ALA A 122 -10.07 -1.38 -6.83
C ALA A 122 -10.58 -1.42 -8.28
N ALA A 123 -11.17 -0.31 -8.75
CA ALA A 123 -11.56 -0.18 -10.15
C ALA A 123 -10.35 -0.21 -11.11
N ARG A 124 -9.18 0.28 -10.67
CA ARG A 124 -7.91 0.26 -11.43
C ARG A 124 -7.11 -1.02 -11.21
N TYR A 125 -7.21 -1.61 -10.02
CA TYR A 125 -6.47 -2.79 -9.57
C TYR A 125 -7.47 -3.83 -9.00
N PRO A 126 -8.06 -4.69 -9.85
CA PRO A 126 -9.06 -5.67 -9.39
C PRO A 126 -8.52 -6.69 -8.38
N ASP A 127 -7.21 -6.89 -8.32
CA ASP A 127 -6.54 -7.75 -7.34
C ASP A 127 -5.77 -6.96 -6.27
N LEU A 128 -6.23 -5.74 -5.95
CA LEU A 128 -5.70 -4.88 -4.89
C LEU A 128 -5.68 -5.60 -3.55
N HIS A 129 -4.59 -5.46 -2.81
CA HIS A 129 -4.49 -5.86 -1.41
C HIS A 129 -4.50 -4.61 -0.52
N VAL A 130 -5.41 -4.54 0.44
CA VAL A 130 -5.47 -3.42 1.38
C VAL A 130 -4.66 -3.77 2.64
N VAL A 131 -3.69 -2.95 3.00
CA VAL A 131 -3.00 -3.08 4.29
C VAL A 131 -3.45 -1.94 5.18
N GLN A 132 -4.04 -2.28 6.31
CA GLN A 132 -4.49 -1.33 7.33
C GLN A 132 -3.53 -1.35 8.51
N VAL A 133 -2.96 -0.19 8.82
CA VAL A 133 -2.23 0.05 10.07
C VAL A 133 -3.18 0.78 11.01
N ASP A 134 -3.52 0.17 12.13
CA ASP A 134 -4.60 0.64 13.02
C ASP A 134 -4.54 -0.03 14.40
N ALA A 135 -5.04 0.62 15.44
CA ALA A 135 -5.32 -0.03 16.72
C ALA A 135 -6.61 -0.87 16.69
N HIS A 136 -7.55 -0.49 15.82
CA HIS A 136 -8.92 -0.97 15.73
C HIS A 136 -9.16 -1.85 14.51
N LEU A 137 -10.13 -2.76 14.62
CA LEU A 137 -10.52 -3.61 13.49
C LEU A 137 -11.35 -2.87 12.44
N ASP A 138 -12.15 -1.87 12.84
CA ASP A 138 -13.09 -1.15 11.98
C ASP A 138 -14.02 -2.05 11.15
N LEU A 139 -14.41 -3.17 11.76
CA LEU A 139 -15.21 -4.23 11.15
C LEU A 139 -16.68 -4.21 11.58
N ARG A 140 -17.09 -3.17 12.31
CA ARG A 140 -18.49 -3.02 12.72
C ARG A 140 -19.38 -2.90 11.48
N ASP A 141 -20.55 -3.52 11.53
CA ASP A 141 -21.47 -3.46 10.41
C ASP A 141 -22.20 -2.12 10.34
N VAL A 142 -22.62 -1.62 11.51
CA VAL A 142 -23.27 -0.34 11.72
C VAL A 142 -22.70 0.31 12.97
N TYR A 143 -22.43 1.60 12.91
CA TYR A 143 -22.00 2.40 14.05
C TYR A 143 -22.69 3.76 14.02
N GLY A 144 -23.14 4.26 15.18
CA GLY A 144 -23.91 5.51 15.24
C GLY A 144 -25.21 5.50 14.41
N GLY A 145 -25.76 4.31 14.13
CA GLY A 145 -26.95 4.14 13.29
C GLY A 145 -26.71 4.15 11.77
N ALA A 146 -25.47 4.23 11.31
CA ALA A 146 -25.12 4.21 9.88
C ALA A 146 -24.05 3.14 9.54
N PRO A 147 -24.09 2.55 8.34
CA PRO A 147 -23.07 1.60 7.87
C PRO A 147 -21.80 2.28 7.34
N LEU A 148 -21.80 3.60 7.15
CA LEU A 148 -20.63 4.37 6.75
C LEU A 148 -20.17 5.19 7.96
N SER A 149 -19.01 4.82 8.50
CA SER A 149 -18.35 5.50 9.62
C SER A 149 -16.88 5.13 9.68
N HIS A 150 -16.11 5.84 10.51
CA HIS A 150 -14.73 5.51 10.84
C HIS A 150 -14.65 4.04 11.28
N ALA A 151 -15.39 3.64 12.32
CA ALA A 151 -15.40 2.28 12.88
C ALA A 151 -15.98 1.15 11.99
N SER A 152 -16.35 1.41 10.73
CA SER A 152 -16.93 0.40 9.83
C SER A 152 -16.25 0.36 8.45
N VAL A 153 -15.19 1.13 8.23
CA VAL A 153 -14.58 1.26 6.90
C VAL A 153 -14.03 -0.07 6.38
N MET A 154 -13.41 -0.90 7.23
CA MET A 154 -12.88 -2.19 6.81
C MET A 154 -13.96 -3.22 6.56
N ARG A 155 -15.12 -3.09 7.21
CA ARG A 155 -16.29 -3.88 6.84
C ARG A 155 -16.73 -3.58 5.41
N ARG A 156 -16.72 -2.31 5.00
CA ARG A 156 -17.03 -1.89 3.63
C ARG A 156 -15.96 -2.34 2.63
N VAL A 157 -14.68 -2.33 3.01
CA VAL A 157 -13.60 -2.92 2.20
C VAL A 157 -13.81 -4.42 2.01
N ALA A 158 -14.21 -5.15 3.05
CA ALA A 158 -14.53 -6.57 2.96
C ALA A 158 -15.71 -6.85 2.01
N ASP A 159 -16.72 -5.96 1.98
CA ASP A 159 -17.87 -6.06 1.07
C ASP A 159 -17.45 -5.95 -0.42
N LEU A 160 -16.32 -5.29 -0.72
CA LEU A 160 -15.71 -5.24 -2.06
C LEU A 160 -15.02 -6.56 -2.46
N LYS A 161 -14.94 -7.55 -1.55
CA LYS A 161 -14.27 -8.85 -1.74
C LYS A 161 -12.78 -8.71 -2.05
N LEU A 162 -12.15 -7.64 -1.57
CA LEU A 162 -10.70 -7.45 -1.68
C LEU A 162 -9.99 -8.19 -0.53
N PRO A 163 -8.81 -8.79 -0.77
CA PRO A 163 -7.96 -9.24 0.32
C PRO A 163 -7.46 -8.03 1.12
N PHE A 164 -7.41 -8.18 2.44
CA PHE A 164 -6.83 -7.18 3.32
C PHE A 164 -6.06 -7.80 4.48
N THR A 165 -5.10 -7.05 5.01
CA THR A 165 -4.30 -7.42 6.17
C THR A 165 -4.27 -6.26 7.17
N GLN A 166 -4.64 -6.53 8.42
CA GLN A 166 -4.68 -5.54 9.49
C GLN A 166 -3.48 -5.70 10.41
N VAL A 167 -2.88 -4.59 10.86
CA VAL A 167 -1.61 -4.56 11.59
C VAL A 167 -1.66 -3.53 12.70
N GLY A 168 -1.21 -3.90 13.90
CA GLY A 168 -1.26 -3.02 15.07
C GLY A 168 -2.50 -3.22 15.95
N ILE A 169 -3.36 -4.17 15.58
CA ILE A 169 -4.66 -4.40 16.21
C ILE A 169 -4.52 -4.74 17.69
N ARG A 170 -5.26 -4.02 18.53
CA ARG A 170 -5.30 -4.23 19.99
C ARG A 170 -6.59 -3.79 20.67
N SER A 171 -7.52 -3.15 19.96
CA SER A 171 -8.82 -2.70 20.47
C SER A 171 -9.95 -3.11 19.51
N PHE A 172 -10.93 -3.88 19.99
CA PHE A 172 -12.05 -4.33 19.16
C PHE A 172 -13.19 -4.90 20.00
N SER A 173 -14.40 -4.92 19.45
CA SER A 173 -15.57 -5.53 20.08
C SER A 173 -15.61 -7.06 19.92
N GLY A 174 -16.37 -7.73 20.78
CA GLY A 174 -16.60 -9.17 20.68
C GLY A 174 -17.30 -9.58 19.37
N GLU A 175 -18.15 -8.72 18.82
CA GLU A 175 -18.85 -8.92 17.55
C GLU A 175 -17.87 -8.91 16.36
N GLU A 176 -16.96 -7.94 16.34
CA GLU A 176 -15.90 -7.87 15.33
C GLU A 176 -14.97 -9.09 15.43
N TRP A 177 -14.60 -9.50 16.65
CA TRP A 177 -13.77 -10.68 16.85
C TRP A 177 -14.47 -11.97 16.41
N GLN A 178 -15.77 -12.10 16.67
CA GLN A 178 -16.56 -13.22 16.17
C GLN A 178 -16.54 -13.26 14.64
N LEU A 179 -16.74 -12.13 13.98
CA LEU A 179 -16.65 -12.04 12.52
C LEU A 179 -15.27 -12.44 12.01
N VAL A 180 -14.19 -11.94 12.62
CA VAL A 180 -12.81 -12.31 12.26
C VAL A 180 -12.62 -13.82 12.31
N ARG A 181 -13.11 -14.48 13.36
CA ARG A 181 -13.03 -15.94 13.52
C ARG A 181 -13.86 -16.68 12.48
N GLU A 182 -15.09 -16.24 12.22
CA GLU A 182 -15.99 -16.84 11.23
C GLU A 182 -15.43 -16.75 9.81
N ARG A 183 -14.77 -15.64 9.49
CA ARG A 183 -14.12 -15.40 8.18
C ARG A 183 -12.73 -16.05 8.06
N GLY A 184 -12.17 -16.54 9.18
CA GLY A 184 -10.81 -17.07 9.21
C GLY A 184 -9.73 -16.01 9.02
N TRP A 185 -10.05 -14.73 9.22
CA TRP A 185 -9.09 -13.64 9.16
C TRP A 185 -8.10 -13.71 10.33
N ARG A 186 -6.86 -13.27 10.08
CA ARG A 186 -5.76 -13.36 11.04
C ARG A 186 -5.04 -12.02 11.15
N PRO A 187 -5.64 -11.03 11.83
CA PRO A 187 -4.99 -9.74 12.05
C PRO A 187 -3.63 -9.92 12.74
N PHE A 188 -2.70 -9.02 12.45
CA PHE A 188 -1.43 -8.90 13.15
C PHE A 188 -1.65 -8.01 14.37
N THR A 189 -2.14 -8.63 15.45
CA THR A 189 -2.30 -7.94 16.73
C THR A 189 -0.96 -7.55 17.32
N MET A 190 -0.92 -6.53 18.19
CA MET A 190 0.33 -6.14 18.85
C MET A 190 0.93 -7.27 19.67
N THR A 191 0.10 -8.07 20.36
CA THR A 191 0.54 -9.32 21.01
C THR A 191 1.27 -10.25 20.04
N ARG A 192 0.69 -10.50 18.85
CA ARG A 192 1.32 -11.36 17.84
C ARG A 192 2.63 -10.77 17.33
N ILE A 193 2.67 -9.47 17.09
CA ILE A 193 3.86 -8.75 16.59
C ILE A 193 5.01 -8.85 17.61
N HIS A 194 4.72 -8.75 18.90
CA HIS A 194 5.71 -8.88 19.97
C HIS A 194 6.21 -10.31 20.13
N GLU A 195 5.33 -11.30 20.02
CA GLU A 195 5.68 -12.72 20.18
C GLU A 195 6.41 -13.32 18.96
N GLN A 196 6.15 -12.81 17.75
CA GLN A 196 6.64 -13.39 16.50
C GLN A 196 7.70 -12.50 15.85
N GLN A 197 8.98 -12.86 15.99
CA GLN A 197 10.09 -12.09 15.39
C GLN A 197 10.01 -11.98 13.86
N ASP A 198 9.37 -12.94 13.20
CA ASP A 198 9.21 -13.00 11.75
C ASP A 198 7.83 -12.49 11.26
N TRP A 199 7.07 -11.77 12.12
CA TRP A 199 5.74 -11.25 11.81
C TRP A 199 5.68 -10.51 10.47
N LEU A 200 6.72 -9.72 10.15
CA LEU A 200 6.78 -8.96 8.90
C LEU A 200 6.88 -9.90 7.69
N THR A 201 7.70 -10.94 7.77
CA THR A 201 7.80 -11.96 6.71
C THR A 201 6.46 -12.67 6.53
N GLN A 202 5.80 -13.05 7.62
CA GLN A 202 4.48 -13.67 7.58
C GLN A 202 3.43 -12.74 6.98
N LEU A 203 3.47 -11.45 7.31
CA LEU A 203 2.58 -10.44 6.76
C LEU A 203 2.76 -10.31 5.25
N LEU A 204 4.00 -10.16 4.79
CA LEU A 204 4.29 -10.00 3.37
C LEU A 204 3.86 -11.24 2.57
N ALA A 205 3.92 -12.43 3.17
CA ALA A 205 3.42 -13.67 2.55
C ALA A 205 1.90 -13.68 2.32
N THR A 206 1.14 -12.82 3.02
CA THR A 206 -0.31 -12.65 2.76
C THR A 206 -0.59 -11.80 1.53
N ILE A 207 0.39 -11.04 1.04
CA ILE A 207 0.20 -10.04 0.00
C ILE A 207 0.53 -10.62 -1.36
N LYS A 208 -0.46 -10.64 -2.25
CA LYS A 208 -0.29 -11.15 -3.62
C LYS A 208 -0.45 -10.08 -4.70
N GLY A 209 -1.13 -8.99 -4.36
CA GLY A 209 -1.52 -7.90 -5.25
C GLY A 209 -0.66 -6.64 -5.12
N PRO A 210 -0.99 -5.57 -5.88
CA PRO A 210 -0.54 -4.23 -5.56
C PRO A 210 -1.17 -3.79 -4.24
N VAL A 211 -0.46 -2.99 -3.46
CA VAL A 211 -0.89 -2.64 -2.11
C VAL A 211 -1.44 -1.22 -2.05
N TYR A 212 -2.64 -1.07 -1.52
CA TYR A 212 -3.10 0.20 -0.97
C TYR A 212 -2.87 0.20 0.53
N LEU A 213 -2.16 1.20 1.03
CA LEU A 213 -1.82 1.31 2.44
C LEU A 213 -2.68 2.39 3.09
N THR A 214 -3.53 2.00 4.02
CA THR A 214 -4.27 2.94 4.87
C THR A 214 -3.62 2.97 6.26
N ILE A 215 -3.23 4.17 6.70
CA ILE A 215 -2.55 4.38 7.98
C ILE A 215 -3.47 5.20 8.89
N ASP A 216 -4.11 4.53 9.83
CA ASP A 216 -4.62 5.20 11.02
C ASP A 216 -3.44 5.53 11.94
N VAL A 217 -3.34 6.80 12.32
CA VAL A 217 -2.25 7.24 13.19
C VAL A 217 -2.35 6.66 14.60
N ASP A 218 -3.53 6.19 15.04
CA ASP A 218 -3.70 5.52 16.33
C ASP A 218 -3.12 4.09 16.34
N GLY A 219 -2.80 3.52 15.17
CA GLY A 219 -2.02 2.28 15.05
C GLY A 219 -0.58 2.43 15.56
N LEU A 220 -0.08 3.66 15.65
CA LEU A 220 1.24 3.98 16.20
C LEU A 220 1.16 4.16 17.72
N ASP A 221 2.26 3.92 18.41
CA ASP A 221 2.30 4.10 19.86
C ASP A 221 2.07 5.57 20.26
N PRO A 222 1.23 5.87 21.26
CA PRO A 222 0.99 7.23 21.73
C PRO A 222 2.25 7.99 22.15
N ALA A 223 3.35 7.30 22.52
CA ALA A 223 4.63 7.93 22.81
C ALA A 223 5.26 8.65 21.60
N ILE A 224 4.91 8.24 20.37
CA ILE A 224 5.38 8.89 19.13
C ILE A 224 4.24 9.59 18.37
N MET A 225 3.00 9.17 18.61
CA MET A 225 1.81 9.69 17.94
C MET A 225 0.67 9.95 18.93
N PRO A 226 0.80 10.97 19.79
CA PRO A 226 -0.19 11.25 20.84
C PRO A 226 -1.46 11.96 20.34
N ALA A 227 -1.46 12.47 19.11
CA ALA A 227 -2.48 13.38 18.59
C ALA A 227 -3.48 12.66 17.68
N THR A 228 -4.34 11.84 18.27
CA THR A 228 -5.44 11.14 17.58
C THR A 228 -6.74 11.24 18.38
N GLY A 229 -7.85 10.83 17.74
CA GLY A 229 -9.14 10.66 18.37
C GLY A 229 -9.07 9.65 19.51
N THR A 230 -8.73 8.40 19.19
CA THR A 230 -8.81 7.21 20.07
C THR A 230 -7.43 6.58 20.33
N PRO A 231 -6.55 7.21 21.14
CA PRO A 231 -5.22 6.68 21.37
C PRO A 231 -5.27 5.38 22.19
N GLU A 232 -4.68 4.31 21.68
CA GLU A 232 -4.53 3.04 22.38
C GLU A 232 -3.06 2.79 22.76
N PRO A 233 -2.72 2.38 23.99
CA PRO A 233 -1.33 2.10 24.38
C PRO A 233 -0.78 0.86 23.67
N ASP A 234 0.55 0.68 23.66
CA ASP A 234 1.23 -0.48 23.07
C ASP A 234 1.06 -0.55 21.54
N GLY A 235 1.37 0.54 20.84
CA GLY A 235 1.26 0.64 19.39
C GLY A 235 2.57 0.36 18.63
N LEU A 236 2.53 0.46 17.30
CA LEU A 236 3.74 0.32 16.49
C LEU A 236 4.73 1.46 16.77
N SER A 237 5.99 1.10 17.00
CA SER A 237 7.08 2.07 17.04
C SER A 237 7.39 2.63 15.65
N TRP A 238 8.09 3.77 15.60
CA TRP A 238 8.57 4.39 14.36
C TRP A 238 9.35 3.40 13.50
N ARG A 239 10.19 2.56 14.13
CA ARG A 239 10.98 1.54 13.43
C ARG A 239 10.12 0.44 12.84
N GLN A 240 9.05 0.02 13.51
CA GLN A 240 8.16 -1.02 13.01
C GLN A 240 7.31 -0.50 11.85
N VAL A 241 6.69 0.68 11.96
CA VAL A 241 5.88 1.24 10.88
C VAL A 241 6.73 1.57 9.65
N THR A 242 7.92 2.15 9.82
CA THR A 242 8.83 2.39 8.69
C THR A 242 9.34 1.08 8.09
N ALA A 243 9.70 0.05 8.89
CA ALA A 243 10.07 -1.25 8.36
C ALA A 243 8.94 -1.92 7.56
N LEU A 244 7.68 -1.77 8.00
CA LEU A 244 6.50 -2.22 7.29
C LEU A 244 6.34 -1.50 5.96
N THR A 245 6.21 -0.16 5.95
CA THR A 245 5.99 0.60 4.71
C THR A 245 7.13 0.40 3.72
N ARG A 246 8.36 0.29 4.24
CA ARG A 246 9.56 -0.05 3.49
C ARG A 246 9.48 -1.40 2.79
N ALA A 247 8.97 -2.42 3.48
CA ALA A 247 8.83 -3.77 2.94
C ALA A 247 7.63 -3.90 1.99
N LEU A 248 6.54 -3.17 2.25
CA LEU A 248 5.38 -3.08 1.34
C LEU A 248 5.76 -2.41 0.02
N ALA A 249 6.48 -1.29 0.05
CA ALA A 249 6.96 -0.61 -1.16
C ALA A 249 7.84 -1.51 -2.04
N ARG A 250 8.54 -2.47 -1.42
CA ARG A 250 9.41 -3.46 -2.06
C ARG A 250 8.71 -4.74 -2.48
N GLN A 251 7.42 -4.89 -2.16
CA GLN A 251 6.66 -5.98 -2.75
C GLN A 251 6.72 -5.86 -4.27
N PRO A 252 6.64 -6.97 -5.01
CA PRO A 252 6.92 -6.91 -6.43
C PRO A 252 5.91 -6.09 -7.23
N ARG A 253 4.69 -5.88 -6.69
CA ARG A 253 3.70 -4.95 -7.21
C ARG A 253 3.61 -3.62 -6.43
N GLY A 254 4.39 -3.52 -5.37
CA GLY A 254 4.62 -2.31 -4.57
C GLY A 254 3.38 -1.72 -3.93
N LEU A 255 3.59 -0.55 -3.33
CA LEU A 255 2.51 0.36 -2.99
C LEU A 255 2.04 1.06 -4.27
N VAL A 256 0.73 1.23 -4.42
CA VAL A 256 0.11 1.94 -5.55
C VAL A 256 -0.71 3.16 -5.14
N GLY A 257 -0.93 3.33 -3.85
CA GLY A 257 -1.58 4.49 -3.24
C GLY A 257 -1.50 4.37 -1.72
N LEU A 258 -1.69 5.48 -1.02
CA LEU A 258 -1.84 5.45 0.43
C LEU A 258 -2.79 6.53 0.93
N ASP A 259 -3.31 6.33 2.14
CA ASP A 259 -3.90 7.39 2.95
C ASP A 259 -3.30 7.40 4.36
N LEU A 260 -3.41 8.55 5.01
CA LEU A 260 -3.11 8.74 6.44
C LEU A 260 -4.27 9.51 7.06
N VAL A 261 -4.85 8.95 8.11
CA VAL A 261 -6.11 9.38 8.73
C VAL A 261 -5.98 9.54 10.25
N GLU A 262 -7.03 10.05 10.88
CA GLU A 262 -7.23 10.24 12.33
C GLU A 262 -6.23 11.15 13.06
N LEU A 263 -5.35 11.86 12.34
CA LEU A 263 -4.53 12.89 12.96
C LEU A 263 -5.43 14.01 13.47
N SER A 264 -5.51 14.13 14.79
CA SER A 264 -6.25 15.18 15.49
C SER A 264 -5.27 16.13 16.17
N PRO A 265 -4.81 17.20 15.49
CA PRO A 265 -3.81 18.11 16.02
C PRO A 265 -4.28 18.78 17.33
N ARG A 266 -3.38 18.88 18.31
CA ARG A 266 -3.64 19.51 19.61
C ARG A 266 -2.52 20.50 19.96
N PRO A 267 -2.82 21.63 20.63
CA PRO A 267 -1.79 22.56 21.10
C PRO A 267 -0.75 21.85 21.97
N GLY A 268 0.54 22.11 21.71
CA GLY A 268 1.67 21.49 22.40
C GLY A 268 2.06 20.10 21.87
N LEU A 269 1.31 19.54 20.90
CA LEU A 269 1.59 18.27 20.24
C LEU A 269 1.87 18.44 18.74
N GLU A 270 2.39 19.60 18.32
CA GLU A 270 2.65 19.93 16.92
C GLU A 270 3.60 18.93 16.23
N HIS A 271 4.46 18.28 17.02
CA HIS A 271 5.35 17.22 16.56
C HIS A 271 4.60 16.03 15.93
N ALA A 272 3.34 15.77 16.30
CA ALA A 272 2.56 14.67 15.71
C ALA A 272 2.28 14.90 14.21
N ALA A 273 1.96 16.14 13.81
CA ALA A 273 1.79 16.50 12.40
C ALA A 273 3.12 16.39 11.61
N TYR A 274 4.23 16.77 12.25
CA TYR A 274 5.57 16.57 11.69
C TYR A 274 5.90 15.08 11.51
N THR A 275 5.62 14.24 12.50
CA THR A 275 5.80 12.78 12.45
C THR A 275 4.99 12.17 11.31
N ALA A 276 3.72 12.56 11.16
CA ALA A 276 2.87 12.12 10.06
C ALA A 276 3.43 12.55 8.69
N ALA A 277 3.82 13.82 8.54
CA ALA A 277 4.43 14.33 7.32
C ALA A 277 5.74 13.59 6.98
N LYS A 278 6.62 13.33 7.96
CA LYS A 278 7.86 12.58 7.77
C LYS A 278 7.59 11.13 7.37
N LEU A 279 6.57 10.48 7.96
CA LEU A 279 6.19 9.11 7.62
C LEU A 279 5.70 9.01 6.17
N ILE A 280 4.87 9.95 5.74
CA ILE A 280 4.42 10.06 4.34
C ILE A 280 5.63 10.23 3.43
N TYR A 281 6.47 11.24 3.67
CA TYR A 281 7.62 11.55 2.82
C TYR A 281 8.60 10.38 2.70
N ARG A 282 8.92 9.73 3.82
CA ARG A 282 9.78 8.53 3.84
C ARG A 282 9.14 7.36 3.09
N THR A 283 7.83 7.16 3.22
CA THR A 283 7.10 6.12 2.47
C THR A 283 7.14 6.37 0.97
N LEU A 284 6.96 7.62 0.51
CA LEU A 284 7.13 7.98 -0.90
C LEU A 284 8.57 7.70 -1.37
N GLY A 285 9.56 7.99 -0.52
CA GLY A 285 10.96 7.67 -0.80
C GLY A 285 11.20 6.17 -1.00
N TYR A 286 10.57 5.31 -0.19
CA TYR A 286 10.62 3.86 -0.39
C TYR A 286 10.00 3.43 -1.72
N VAL A 287 8.90 4.07 -2.15
CA VAL A 287 8.27 3.82 -3.46
C VAL A 287 9.18 4.26 -4.60
N VAL A 288 9.84 5.42 -4.48
CA VAL A 288 10.83 5.89 -5.46
C VAL A 288 11.98 4.90 -5.56
N ALA A 289 12.61 4.59 -4.44
CA ALA A 289 13.76 3.69 -4.37
C ALA A 289 13.41 2.29 -4.93
N ALA A 290 12.25 1.74 -4.61
CA ALA A 290 11.82 0.45 -5.15
C ALA A 290 11.63 0.49 -6.68
N GLY A 291 11.02 1.55 -7.21
CA GLY A 291 10.87 1.73 -8.66
C GLY A 291 12.19 1.95 -9.40
N GLU A 292 13.21 2.50 -8.72
CA GLU A 292 14.55 2.60 -9.28
C GLU A 292 15.28 1.26 -9.34
N LEU A 293 14.94 0.27 -8.51
CA LEU A 293 15.60 -1.04 -8.52
C LEU A 293 15.18 -1.88 -9.73
N PHE A 294 13.91 -1.80 -10.09
CA PHE A 294 13.34 -2.61 -11.14
C PHE A 294 12.07 -2.00 -11.72
N SER A 295 11.97 -2.00 -13.04
CA SER A 295 10.74 -1.71 -13.77
C SER A 295 10.48 -2.81 -14.81
N CYS A 296 9.36 -3.52 -14.69
CA CYS A 296 9.04 -4.61 -15.59
C CYS A 296 8.78 -4.10 -17.01
N ARG A 297 9.59 -4.54 -17.98
CA ARG A 297 9.44 -4.17 -19.40
C ARG A 297 8.53 -5.12 -20.19
N ASN A 298 7.82 -6.03 -19.52
CA ASN A 298 7.10 -7.17 -20.12
C ASN A 298 7.91 -7.90 -21.23
N CYS A 299 9.23 -8.00 -21.06
CA CYS A 299 10.16 -8.48 -22.09
C CYS A 299 10.22 -10.00 -22.27
N GLY A 300 9.54 -10.77 -21.43
CA GLY A 300 9.52 -12.24 -21.51
C GLY A 300 10.76 -12.97 -20.96
N TYR A 301 11.84 -12.27 -20.59
CA TYR A 301 13.05 -12.93 -20.05
C TYR A 301 12.78 -13.83 -18.82
N CYS A 302 11.90 -13.42 -17.91
CA CYS A 302 11.52 -14.23 -16.76
C CYS A 302 10.68 -15.48 -17.11
N CYS A 303 10.23 -15.59 -18.36
CA CYS A 303 9.53 -16.75 -18.89
C CYS A 303 10.49 -17.75 -19.55
N GLN A 304 11.78 -17.44 -19.69
CA GLN A 304 12.77 -18.34 -20.29
C GLN A 304 13.22 -19.41 -19.28
N GLY A 305 13.47 -20.61 -19.78
CA GLY A 305 13.96 -21.75 -19.01
C GLY A 305 13.02 -22.96 -19.04
N GLU A 306 13.57 -24.13 -18.71
CA GLU A 306 12.82 -25.39 -18.64
C GLU A 306 12.16 -25.61 -17.26
N THR A 307 12.51 -24.79 -16.27
CA THR A 307 11.91 -24.83 -14.93
C THR A 307 10.61 -24.02 -14.89
N THR A 308 9.62 -24.51 -14.15
CA THR A 308 8.27 -23.94 -14.15
C THR A 308 7.88 -23.44 -12.78
N VAL A 309 6.95 -22.49 -12.78
CA VAL A 309 6.41 -21.90 -11.55
C VAL A 309 5.26 -22.75 -11.02
N SER A 310 5.31 -23.05 -9.72
CA SER A 310 4.21 -23.69 -9.01
C SER A 310 3.10 -22.68 -8.68
N LEU A 311 1.87 -23.15 -8.78
CA LEU A 311 0.65 -22.37 -8.59
C LEU A 311 -0.04 -22.79 -7.30
N ASP A 312 -0.46 -21.81 -6.49
CA ASP A 312 -1.39 -22.06 -5.38
C ASP A 312 -2.85 -22.05 -5.86
N GLU A 313 -3.82 -22.12 -4.94
CA GLU A 313 -5.26 -22.06 -5.29
C GLU A 313 -5.69 -20.73 -5.89
N GLU A 314 -5.27 -19.62 -5.28
CA GLU A 314 -5.64 -18.29 -5.75
C GLU A 314 -5.00 -17.93 -7.10
N ASP A 315 -3.78 -18.42 -7.37
CA ASP A 315 -3.17 -18.32 -8.70
C ASP A 315 -4.06 -19.01 -9.75
N ARG A 316 -4.57 -20.21 -9.44
CA ARG A 316 -5.43 -20.99 -10.35
C ARG A 316 -6.74 -20.28 -10.62
N GLU A 317 -7.39 -19.75 -9.58
CA GLU A 317 -8.64 -19.01 -9.69
C GLU A 317 -8.45 -17.71 -10.49
N ARG A 318 -7.40 -16.93 -10.17
CA ARG A 318 -7.10 -15.68 -10.86
C ARG A 318 -6.79 -15.89 -12.35
N MET A 319 -6.01 -16.92 -12.68
CA MET A 319 -5.73 -17.27 -14.08
C MET A 319 -6.97 -17.77 -14.81
N SER A 320 -7.80 -18.59 -14.16
CA SER A 320 -9.07 -19.09 -14.72
C SER A 320 -10.01 -17.92 -15.05
N ALA A 321 -10.15 -16.96 -14.13
CA ALA A 321 -10.96 -15.77 -14.32
C ALA A 321 -10.42 -14.87 -15.45
N HIS A 322 -9.11 -14.60 -15.47
CA HIS A 322 -8.48 -13.76 -16.49
C HIS A 322 -8.60 -14.34 -17.89
N LEU A 323 -8.44 -15.66 -18.05
CA LEU A 323 -8.53 -16.32 -19.34
C LEU A 323 -9.98 -16.65 -19.76
N GLY A 324 -10.96 -16.47 -18.86
CA GLY A 324 -12.35 -16.86 -19.12
C GLY A 324 -12.53 -18.37 -19.35
N LEU A 325 -11.67 -19.19 -18.73
CA LEU A 325 -11.65 -20.64 -18.91
C LEU A 325 -12.00 -21.37 -17.61
N PRO A 326 -12.84 -22.42 -17.63
CA PRO A 326 -13.00 -23.30 -16.48
C PRO A 326 -11.66 -23.93 -16.06
N PHE A 327 -11.47 -24.18 -14.76
CA PHE A 327 -10.21 -24.74 -14.24
C PHE A 327 -9.80 -26.06 -14.93
N ALA A 328 -10.76 -26.92 -15.28
CA ALA A 328 -10.50 -28.16 -16.01
C ALA A 328 -9.83 -27.92 -17.37
N GLU A 329 -10.22 -26.85 -18.06
CA GLU A 329 -9.66 -26.45 -19.35
C GLU A 329 -8.31 -25.75 -19.19
N LEU A 330 -8.17 -24.86 -18.20
CA LEU A 330 -6.90 -24.25 -17.81
C LEU A 330 -5.86 -25.34 -17.54
N LYS A 331 -6.22 -26.34 -16.72
CA LYS A 331 -5.38 -27.48 -16.36
C LYS A 331 -4.93 -28.26 -17.60
N ARG A 332 -5.86 -28.61 -18.49
CA ARG A 332 -5.56 -29.38 -19.71
C ARG A 332 -4.62 -28.62 -20.64
N ARG A 333 -4.88 -27.33 -20.88
CA ARG A 333 -4.15 -26.53 -21.86
C ARG A 333 -2.80 -26.06 -21.33
N TYR A 334 -2.74 -25.51 -20.12
CA TYR A 334 -1.59 -24.71 -19.68
C TYR A 334 -0.84 -25.27 -18.47
N LEU A 335 -1.38 -26.25 -17.74
CA LEU A 335 -0.78 -26.72 -16.48
C LEU A 335 -0.25 -28.15 -16.58
N ARG A 336 0.76 -28.45 -15.78
CA ARG A 336 1.26 -29.79 -15.48
C ARG A 336 0.94 -30.09 -14.02
N VAL A 337 0.38 -31.26 -13.75
CA VAL A 337 0.06 -31.70 -12.37
C VAL A 337 0.85 -32.96 -12.06
N SER A 338 1.63 -32.91 -10.99
CA SER A 338 2.45 -34.02 -10.50
C SER A 338 2.19 -34.20 -9.00
N GLY A 339 1.39 -35.20 -8.65
CA GLY A 339 0.89 -35.36 -7.27
C GLY A 339 0.08 -34.13 -6.83
N ASN A 340 0.48 -33.51 -5.72
CA ASN A 340 -0.17 -32.30 -5.18
C ASN A 340 0.38 -31.00 -5.77
N THR A 341 1.42 -31.06 -6.60
CA THR A 341 2.03 -29.87 -7.17
C THR A 341 1.41 -29.54 -8.53
N VAL A 342 0.89 -28.32 -8.66
CA VAL A 342 0.40 -27.76 -9.93
C VAL A 342 1.42 -26.75 -10.42
N GLN A 343 1.88 -26.89 -11.67
CA GLN A 343 2.85 -25.99 -12.27
C GLN A 343 2.40 -25.55 -13.66
N MET A 344 2.90 -24.41 -14.13
CA MET A 344 2.73 -24.02 -15.53
C MET A 344 3.49 -24.98 -16.45
N LYS A 345 3.03 -25.19 -17.69
CA LYS A 345 3.79 -25.89 -18.72
C LYS A 345 4.90 -25.00 -19.28
N THR A 346 5.91 -25.64 -19.83
CA THR A 346 6.88 -25.04 -20.74
C THR A 346 6.70 -25.57 -22.16
N VAL A 347 6.95 -24.70 -23.15
CA VAL A 347 6.96 -24.99 -24.59
C VAL A 347 8.20 -24.33 -25.16
N ASP A 348 9.03 -25.09 -25.86
CA ASP A 348 10.26 -24.61 -26.52
C ASP A 348 11.17 -23.78 -25.60
N GLY A 349 11.41 -24.29 -24.38
CA GLY A 349 12.27 -23.65 -23.39
C GLY A 349 11.70 -22.37 -22.77
N HIS A 350 10.39 -22.12 -22.92
CA HIS A 350 9.71 -20.96 -22.34
C HIS A 350 8.44 -21.37 -21.60
N CYS A 351 7.96 -20.54 -20.68
CA CYS A 351 6.62 -20.64 -20.13
C CYS A 351 5.56 -20.66 -21.25
N VAL A 352 4.53 -21.49 -21.11
CA VAL A 352 3.42 -21.61 -22.09
C VAL A 352 2.67 -20.29 -22.37
N PHE A 353 2.82 -19.28 -21.51
CA PHE A 353 2.22 -17.95 -21.68
C PHE A 353 3.17 -16.91 -22.30
N HIS A 354 4.33 -17.33 -22.77
CA HIS A 354 5.29 -16.47 -23.45
C HIS A 354 4.91 -16.25 -24.91
N ASP A 355 4.68 -15.00 -25.29
CA ASP A 355 4.53 -14.54 -26.68
C ASP A 355 5.00 -13.09 -26.76
N ASN A 356 6.27 -12.88 -27.16
CA ASN A 356 6.95 -11.58 -27.18
C ASN A 356 6.76 -10.77 -25.86
N GLY A 357 6.68 -11.50 -24.75
CA GLY A 357 6.22 -10.98 -23.47
C GLY A 357 5.34 -11.97 -22.73
N CYS A 358 4.78 -11.55 -21.58
CA CYS A 358 3.88 -12.37 -20.79
C CYS A 358 2.42 -12.06 -21.18
N THR A 359 1.74 -13.01 -21.81
CA THR A 359 0.32 -12.86 -22.21
C THR A 359 -0.64 -12.75 -21.02
N ILE A 360 -0.24 -13.26 -19.86
CA ILE A 360 -0.99 -13.19 -18.60
C ILE A 360 -0.37 -12.18 -17.63
N HIS A 361 0.28 -11.13 -18.13
CA HIS A 361 1.07 -10.20 -17.30
C HIS A 361 0.30 -9.68 -16.08
N GLU A 362 -0.97 -9.32 -16.27
CA GLU A 362 -1.84 -8.79 -15.22
C GLU A 362 -2.22 -9.87 -14.19
N SER A 363 -2.45 -11.10 -14.65
CA SER A 363 -2.85 -12.23 -13.80
C SER A 363 -1.70 -13.17 -13.43
N LYS A 364 -0.44 -12.72 -13.57
CA LYS A 364 0.76 -13.54 -13.30
C LYS A 364 0.66 -14.26 -11.95
N PRO A 365 1.10 -15.52 -11.84
CA PRO A 365 1.25 -16.21 -10.56
C PRO A 365 2.10 -15.42 -9.57
N TRP A 366 1.86 -15.55 -8.26
CA TRP A 366 2.57 -14.75 -7.25
C TRP A 366 4.10 -14.91 -7.33
N ARG A 367 4.60 -16.13 -7.59
CA ARG A 367 6.04 -16.39 -7.77
C ARG A 367 6.61 -15.70 -9.01
N CYS A 368 5.86 -15.64 -10.10
CA CYS A 368 6.26 -14.88 -11.29
C CYS A 368 6.35 -13.38 -10.99
N ARG A 369 5.50 -12.88 -10.09
CA ARG A 369 5.52 -11.47 -9.69
C ARG A 369 6.80 -11.15 -8.91
N GLN A 370 7.34 -12.08 -8.13
CA GLN A 370 8.58 -11.87 -7.36
C GLN A 370 9.83 -11.62 -8.19
N TRP A 371 9.84 -11.99 -9.48
CA TRP A 371 10.97 -11.69 -10.34
C TRP A 371 11.05 -10.19 -10.65
N PRO A 372 12.24 -9.56 -10.66
CA PRO A 372 13.57 -10.08 -10.31
C PRO A 372 13.94 -9.89 -8.82
N LEU A 373 13.06 -9.28 -8.03
CA LEU A 373 13.26 -9.00 -6.60
C LEU A 373 13.05 -10.24 -5.70
N HIS A 374 13.31 -11.43 -6.22
CA HIS A 374 13.06 -12.70 -5.53
C HIS A 374 14.01 -12.86 -4.33
N PRO A 375 13.58 -13.47 -3.20
CA PRO A 375 14.43 -13.65 -2.01
C PRO A 375 15.80 -14.30 -2.26
N SER A 376 15.94 -15.12 -3.30
CA SER A 376 17.23 -15.71 -3.68
C SER A 376 18.25 -14.67 -4.16
N ALA A 377 17.82 -13.60 -4.86
CA ALA A 377 18.68 -12.50 -5.27
C ALA A 377 19.17 -11.70 -4.05
N LEU A 378 18.32 -11.57 -3.03
CA LEU A 378 18.66 -10.92 -1.78
C LEU A 378 19.70 -11.73 -0.99
N ALA A 379 19.51 -13.04 -0.91
CA ALA A 379 20.33 -13.92 -0.09
C ALA A 379 21.71 -14.23 -0.69
N ASP A 380 21.81 -14.31 -2.02
CA ASP A 380 23.01 -14.82 -2.70
C ASP A 380 23.51 -13.84 -3.79
N PRO A 381 24.78 -13.38 -3.71
CA PRO A 381 25.35 -12.46 -4.70
C PRO A 381 25.43 -13.05 -6.12
N GLY A 382 25.60 -14.36 -6.26
CA GLY A 382 25.65 -15.04 -7.56
C GLY A 382 24.29 -15.03 -8.26
N ASN A 383 23.23 -15.38 -7.53
CA ASN A 383 21.85 -15.27 -8.00
C ASN A 383 21.51 -13.82 -8.37
N PHE A 384 21.94 -12.85 -7.57
CA PHE A 384 21.77 -11.44 -7.90
C PHE A 384 22.42 -11.09 -9.24
N ALA A 385 23.69 -11.47 -9.45
CA ALA A 385 24.42 -11.17 -10.70
C ALA A 385 23.66 -11.73 -11.91
N VAL A 386 23.32 -13.02 -11.88
CA VAL A 386 22.56 -13.67 -12.96
C VAL A 386 21.24 -12.97 -13.24
N ILE A 387 20.46 -12.68 -12.20
CA ILE A 387 19.11 -12.08 -12.33
C ILE A 387 19.19 -10.65 -12.87
N SER A 388 20.10 -9.84 -12.31
CA SER A 388 20.27 -8.43 -12.69
C SER A 388 20.80 -8.26 -14.11
N GLU A 389 21.69 -9.15 -14.57
CA GLU A 389 22.18 -9.16 -15.95
C GLU A 389 21.11 -9.66 -16.93
N SER A 390 20.32 -10.65 -16.53
CA SER A 390 19.31 -11.26 -17.40
C SER A 390 18.05 -10.42 -17.55
N CYS A 391 17.71 -9.58 -16.57
CA CYS A 391 16.47 -8.83 -16.57
C CYS A 391 16.68 -7.40 -17.09
N PRO A 392 16.20 -7.03 -18.29
CA PRO A 392 16.36 -5.68 -18.85
C PRO A 392 15.66 -4.58 -18.04
N GLY A 393 14.73 -4.97 -17.16
CA GLY A 393 14.04 -4.06 -16.26
C GLY A 393 14.83 -3.75 -14.99
N PHE A 394 15.88 -4.50 -14.69
CA PHE A 394 16.71 -4.30 -13.50
C PHE A 394 17.57 -3.05 -13.66
N ARG A 395 17.82 -2.34 -12.57
CA ARG A 395 18.72 -1.17 -12.58
C ARG A 395 20.12 -1.56 -13.04
N PRO A 396 20.63 -1.01 -14.16
CA PRO A 396 21.98 -1.32 -14.62
C PRO A 396 23.03 -0.87 -13.60
N GLY A 397 24.10 -1.67 -13.43
CA GLY A 397 25.25 -1.31 -12.60
C GLY A 397 25.01 -1.28 -11.10
N LEU A 398 23.84 -1.75 -10.62
CA LEU A 398 23.58 -1.86 -9.19
C LEU A 398 24.43 -2.98 -8.58
N SER A 399 25.19 -2.69 -7.52
CA SER A 399 25.91 -3.74 -6.78
C SER A 399 24.96 -4.53 -5.88
N HIS A 400 25.34 -5.77 -5.52
CA HIS A 400 24.53 -6.60 -4.60
C HIS A 400 24.36 -5.93 -3.23
N GLU A 401 25.39 -5.25 -2.74
CA GLU A 401 25.32 -4.50 -1.48
C GLU A 401 24.35 -3.31 -1.58
N ALA A 402 24.44 -2.52 -2.65
CA ALA A 402 23.52 -1.42 -2.90
C ALA A 402 22.08 -1.93 -3.06
N PHE A 403 21.88 -3.05 -3.76
CA PHE A 403 20.61 -3.74 -3.85
C PHE A 403 20.06 -4.14 -2.49
N ARG A 404 20.86 -4.80 -1.64
CA ARG A 404 20.45 -5.21 -0.29
C ARG A 404 20.13 -4.01 0.60
N ARG A 405 20.94 -2.95 0.55
CA ARG A 405 20.69 -1.69 1.28
C ARG A 405 19.41 -1.02 0.81
N SER A 406 19.23 -0.88 -0.50
CA SER A 406 18.00 -0.45 -1.14
C SER A 406 16.87 -1.45 -0.97
N LEU A 407 17.12 -2.63 -0.41
CA LEU A 407 16.14 -3.61 0.07
C LEU A 407 15.90 -3.63 1.59
N GLY A 408 16.61 -2.80 2.35
CA GLY A 408 16.52 -2.74 3.81
C GLY A 408 17.08 -3.99 4.50
N TRP A 409 17.79 -4.83 3.75
CA TRP A 409 18.33 -6.10 4.19
C TRP A 409 19.69 -5.89 4.86
N ARG A 410 19.69 -5.89 6.19
CA ARG A 410 20.92 -5.81 7.01
C ARG A 410 21.18 -7.20 7.60
N LYS A 411 22.00 -7.98 6.90
CA LYS A 411 22.67 -9.18 7.44
C LYS A 411 24.16 -8.99 7.30
#